data_AF-A0A497LSF2-F1
#
_entry.id   AF-A0A497LSF2-F1
#
_cell.length_a   1.000
_cell.length_b   1.000
_cell.length_c   1.000
_cell.angle_alpha   90.00
_cell.angle_beta   90.00
_cell.angle_gamma   90.00
#
_symmetry.space_group_name_H-M   'P 1'
#
loop_
_entity.id
_entity.type
_entity.pdbx_description
1 polymer ?
#
loop_
_entity_poly.entity_id
_entity_poly.type
_entity_poly.pdbx_seq_one_letter_code
_entity_poly.pdbx_strand_id
1 'polypeptide(L)'
;MNDLLVVMETIAKDLKELVNALKSTLPQPPIRQPQPPPTSTLTPEEIRRIEDVRMMFPSELGDLLAFEEEEDYIIVKPRQYLGGENFAKIASIVRGA
;
A
#
# COMPACT_ATOMS: atom_id res chain seq x y z
N MET A 1 -5.32 -35.16 -8.57
CA MET A 1 -5.51 -33.84 -9.21
C MET A 1 -6.22 -32.90 -8.22
N ASN A 2 -5.78 -32.90 -6.95
CA ASN A 2 -6.47 -32.19 -5.86
C ASN A 2 -5.47 -31.40 -4.99
N ASP A 3 -4.18 -31.66 -5.12
CA ASP A 3 -3.11 -31.02 -4.35
C ASP A 3 -3.09 -29.50 -4.52
N LEU A 4 -3.34 -28.99 -5.73
CA LEU A 4 -3.35 -27.54 -5.97
C LEU A 4 -4.53 -26.84 -5.25
N LEU A 5 -5.68 -27.51 -5.14
CA LEU A 5 -6.84 -26.98 -4.43
C LEU A 5 -6.58 -26.96 -2.92
N VAL A 6 -5.92 -27.98 -2.39
CA VAL A 6 -5.51 -28.06 -0.98
C VAL A 6 -4.51 -26.95 -0.66
N VAL A 7 -3.49 -26.76 -1.50
CA VAL A 7 -2.48 -25.70 -1.32
C VAL A 7 -3.13 -24.32 -1.37
N MET A 8 -4.05 -24.06 -2.31
CA MET A 8 -4.79 -22.79 -2.39
C MET A 8 -5.64 -22.55 -1.14
N GLU A 9 -6.31 -23.59 -0.61
CA GLU A 9 -7.11 -23.46 0.61
C GLU A 9 -6.24 -23.22 1.85
N THR A 10 -5.05 -23.84 1.92
CA THR A 10 -4.08 -23.59 2.99
C THR A 10 -3.59 -22.14 2.96
N ILE A 11 -3.23 -21.63 1.78
CA ILE A 11 -2.75 -20.25 1.63
C ILE A 11 -3.87 -19.25 1.98
N ALA A 12 -5.11 -19.53 1.57
CA ALA A 12 -6.27 -18.67 1.89
C ALA A 12 -6.56 -18.60 3.40
N LYS A 13 -6.37 -19.72 4.12
CA LYS A 13 -6.50 -19.77 5.58
C LYS A 13 -5.42 -18.94 6.26
N ASP A 14 -4.16 -19.10 5.85
CA ASP A 14 -3.01 -18.40 6.42
C ASP A 14 -3.13 -16.86 6.26
N LEU A 15 -3.53 -16.38 5.08
CA LEU A 15 -3.79 -14.96 4.83
C LEU A 15 -4.89 -14.40 5.74
N LYS A 16 -5.96 -15.15 5.97
CA LYS A 16 -7.06 -14.74 6.85
C LYS A 16 -6.60 -14.64 8.31
N GLU A 17 -5.73 -15.53 8.76
CA GLU A 17 -5.15 -15.46 10.10
C GLU A 17 -4.25 -14.23 10.24
N LEU A 18 -3.41 -13.95 9.25
CA LEU A 18 -2.54 -12.77 9.24
C LEU A 18 -3.33 -11.46 9.29
N VAL A 19 -4.42 -11.34 8.51
CA VAL A 19 -5.31 -10.17 8.53
C VAL A 19 -5.91 -9.95 9.93
N ASN A 20 -6.36 -11.02 10.60
CA ASN A 20 -6.88 -10.91 11.95
C ASN A 20 -5.78 -10.48 12.95
N ALA A 21 -4.56 -11.01 12.82
CA ALA A 21 -3.44 -10.64 13.67
C ALA A 21 -3.05 -9.16 13.52
N LEU A 22 -2.99 -8.64 12.28
CA LEU A 22 -2.76 -7.21 12.03
C LEU A 22 -3.89 -6.35 12.59
N LYS A 23 -5.15 -6.76 12.42
CA LYS A 23 -6.31 -6.03 12.94
C LYS A 23 -6.33 -5.96 14.47
N SER A 24 -5.82 -6.99 15.14
CA SER A 24 -5.64 -7.00 16.61
C SER A 24 -4.44 -6.17 17.09
N THR A 25 -3.53 -5.76 16.21
CA THR A 25 -2.31 -5.00 16.56
C THR A 25 -2.49 -3.50 16.37
N LEU A 26 -3.70 -3.01 16.05
CA LEU A 26 -4.01 -1.58 16.09
C LEU A 26 -4.27 -1.16 17.55
N PRO A 27 -3.35 -0.45 18.23
CA PRO A 27 -3.67 0.23 19.46
C PRO A 27 -4.76 1.26 19.18
N GLN A 28 -5.78 1.26 20.04
CA GLN A 28 -6.80 2.30 20.11
C GLN A 28 -6.12 3.68 20.17
N PRO A 29 -6.61 4.70 19.45
CA PRO A 29 -6.07 6.04 19.58
C PRO A 29 -6.25 6.52 21.04
N PRO A 30 -5.19 6.98 21.72
CA PRO A 30 -5.35 7.65 22.99
C PRO A 30 -6.04 8.99 22.74
N ILE A 31 -7.12 9.21 23.48
CA ILE A 31 -7.83 10.48 23.65
C ILE A 31 -6.80 11.62 23.79
N ARG A 32 -6.90 12.67 22.96
CA ARG A 32 -6.18 13.93 23.18
C ARG A 32 -7.12 15.12 23.12
N GLN A 33 -6.96 15.94 24.14
CA GLN A 33 -7.65 17.17 24.53
C GLN A 33 -7.63 18.26 23.44
N PRO A 34 -8.53 19.26 23.52
CA PRO A 34 -8.54 20.40 22.59
C PRO A 34 -7.49 21.46 22.97
N GLN A 35 -6.44 21.64 22.15
CA GLN A 35 -5.58 22.86 22.12
C GLN A 35 -4.48 22.78 21.03
N PRO A 36 -3.90 23.92 20.59
CA PRO A 36 -4.30 24.87 19.55
C PRO A 36 -3.64 24.57 18.16
N PRO A 37 -4.05 25.23 17.05
CA PRO A 37 -3.50 24.95 15.72
C PRO A 37 -2.05 25.44 15.58
N PRO A 38 -1.08 24.58 15.20
CA PRO A 38 0.13 25.08 14.59
C PRO A 38 -0.19 25.38 13.13
N THR A 39 -0.22 26.66 12.79
CA THR A 39 0.10 27.16 11.46
C THR A 39 1.47 26.60 11.04
N SER A 40 1.47 25.53 10.23
CA SER A 40 2.61 25.15 9.40
C SER A 40 2.24 25.44 7.95
N THR A 41 2.53 26.66 7.53
CA THR A 41 2.70 27.02 6.12
C THR A 41 3.94 26.31 5.59
N LEU A 42 3.78 25.22 4.84
CA LEU A 42 4.83 24.61 4.00
C LEU A 42 4.19 24.16 2.68
N THR A 43 4.53 24.91 1.64
CA THR A 43 4.70 24.59 0.20
C THR A 43 3.70 23.67 -0.55
N PRO A 44 3.53 23.83 -1.87
CA PRO A 44 2.78 22.91 -2.75
C PRO A 44 3.31 21.46 -2.80
N GLU A 45 4.26 21.11 -1.93
CA GLU A 45 5.16 19.96 -1.92
C GLU A 45 4.85 19.07 -0.71
N GLU A 46 3.57 18.79 -0.50
CA GLU A 46 3.16 17.61 0.26
C GLU A 46 3.62 16.39 -0.55
N ILE A 47 4.91 16.08 -0.38
CA ILE A 47 5.63 14.85 -0.78
C ILE A 47 4.58 13.75 -0.84
N ARG A 48 4.22 13.35 -2.07
CA ARG A 48 3.14 12.39 -2.36
C ARG A 48 3.32 11.22 -1.40
N ARG A 49 2.59 11.16 -0.28
CA ARG A 49 2.86 10.11 0.72
C ARG A 49 2.73 8.76 0.03
N ILE A 50 3.45 7.74 0.49
CA ILE A 50 3.25 6.35 0.03
C ILE A 50 1.75 5.99 0.00
N GLU A 51 0.96 6.55 0.93
CA GLU A 51 -0.49 6.38 0.99
C GLU A 51 -1.24 6.98 -0.21
N ASP A 52 -0.83 8.15 -0.69
CA ASP A 52 -1.40 8.82 -1.88
C ASP A 52 -1.06 8.03 -3.14
N VAL A 53 0.21 7.60 -3.25
CA VAL A 53 0.67 6.71 -4.32
C VAL A 53 -0.08 5.37 -4.28
N ARG A 54 -0.27 4.76 -3.11
CA ARG A 54 -1.09 3.54 -2.95
C ARG A 54 -2.55 3.76 -3.29
N MET A 55 -3.12 4.95 -3.07
CA MET A 55 -4.50 5.24 -3.45
C MET A 55 -4.67 5.41 -4.96
N MET A 56 -3.63 5.86 -5.66
CA MET A 56 -3.59 5.91 -7.14
C MET A 56 -3.49 4.51 -7.76
N PHE A 57 -2.89 3.55 -7.05
CA PHE A 57 -2.81 2.16 -7.51
C PHE A 57 -3.98 1.32 -6.98
N PRO A 58 -4.66 0.54 -7.83
CA PRO A 58 -5.60 -0.48 -7.35
C PRO A 58 -4.91 -1.40 -6.34
N SER A 59 -5.55 -1.76 -5.23
CA SER A 59 -4.91 -2.56 -4.16
C SER A 59 -4.31 -3.88 -4.67
N GLU A 60 -4.89 -4.49 -5.71
CA GLU A 60 -4.35 -5.67 -6.38
C GLU A 60 -2.99 -5.43 -7.06
N LEU A 61 -2.74 -4.22 -7.59
CA LEU A 61 -1.44 -3.85 -8.16
C LEU A 61 -0.50 -3.27 -7.10
N GLY A 62 -1.03 -2.58 -6.10
CA GLY A 62 -0.27 -2.06 -4.97
C GLY A 62 0.41 -3.17 -4.16
N ASP A 63 -0.26 -4.32 -3.94
CA ASP A 63 0.33 -5.45 -3.21
C ASP A 63 1.49 -6.14 -3.96
N LEU A 64 1.51 -5.98 -5.29
CA LEU A 64 2.57 -6.48 -6.18
C LEU A 64 3.80 -5.58 -6.19
N LEU A 65 3.69 -4.40 -5.60
CA LEU A 65 4.69 -3.34 -5.59
C LEU A 65 5.15 -3.08 -4.15
N ALA A 66 6.44 -2.88 -3.97
CA ALA A 66 6.99 -2.31 -2.76
C ALA A 66 7.17 -0.81 -3.00
N PHE A 67 6.70 0.01 -2.08
CA PHE A 67 6.84 1.46 -2.10
C PHE A 67 7.86 1.86 -1.03
N GLU A 68 8.92 2.57 -1.43
CA GLU A 68 9.89 3.16 -0.53
C GLU A 68 9.85 4.69 -0.74
N GLU A 69 9.72 5.44 0.36
CA GLU A 69 9.67 6.91 0.37
C GLU A 69 11.06 7.42 0.71
N GLU A 70 11.63 8.20 -0.19
CA GLU A 70 12.86 8.95 0.01
C GLU A 70 12.54 10.45 0.05
N GLU A 71 13.49 11.27 0.49
CA GLU A 71 13.27 12.70 0.82
C GLU A 71 12.75 13.54 -0.36
N ASP A 72 12.99 13.10 -1.60
CA ASP A 72 12.64 13.82 -2.83
C ASP A 72 11.85 12.95 -3.83
N TYR A 73 11.77 11.63 -3.64
CA TYR A 73 11.13 10.72 -4.60
C TYR A 73 10.64 9.42 -3.97
N ILE A 74 9.74 8.74 -4.68
CA ILE A 74 9.15 7.46 -4.25
C ILE A 74 9.63 6.38 -5.19
N ILE A 75 10.28 5.38 -4.62
CA ILE A 75 10.76 4.21 -5.32
C ILE A 75 9.66 3.16 -5.33
N VAL A 76 9.22 2.77 -6.53
CA VAL A 76 8.23 1.71 -6.73
C VAL A 76 8.94 0.48 -7.30
N LYS A 77 9.11 -0.57 -6.48
CA LYS A 77 9.79 -1.81 -6.86
C LYS A 77 8.80 -2.95 -7.11
N PRO A 78 8.81 -3.61 -8.27
CA PRO A 78 8.01 -4.81 -8.48
C PRO A 78 8.52 -5.96 -7.60
N ARG A 79 7.64 -6.53 -6.79
CA ARG A 79 7.95 -7.71 -5.95
C ARG A 79 7.85 -9.01 -6.74
N GLN A 80 7.15 -8.99 -7.86
CA GLN A 80 7.03 -10.09 -8.81
C GLN A 80 6.95 -9.58 -10.24
N TYR A 81 7.03 -10.50 -11.19
CA TYR A 81 6.80 -10.16 -12.59
C TYR A 81 5.36 -9.70 -12.80
N LEU A 82 5.20 -8.42 -13.14
CA LEU A 82 3.89 -7.79 -13.37
C LEU A 82 3.30 -8.17 -14.74
N GLY A 83 4.14 -8.54 -15.70
CA GLY A 83 3.71 -8.72 -17.10
C GLY A 83 3.40 -7.38 -17.81
N GLY A 84 3.22 -7.45 -19.13
CA GLY A 84 3.02 -6.24 -19.96
C GLY A 84 1.73 -5.48 -19.63
N GLU A 85 0.66 -6.18 -19.27
CA GLU A 85 -0.63 -5.56 -18.98
C GLU A 85 -0.62 -4.77 -17.66
N ASN A 86 -0.13 -5.37 -16.57
CA ASN A 86 -0.06 -4.67 -15.28
C ASN A 86 1.01 -3.57 -15.31
N PHE A 87 2.14 -3.80 -15.97
CA PHE A 87 3.17 -2.77 -16.13
C PHE A 87 2.64 -1.56 -16.91
N ALA A 88 1.88 -1.78 -17.99
CA ALA A 88 1.26 -0.70 -18.75
C ALA A 88 0.20 0.08 -17.94
N LYS A 89 -0.60 -0.60 -17.11
CA LYS A 89 -1.54 0.04 -16.18
C LYS A 89 -0.81 0.93 -15.17
N ILE A 90 0.24 0.40 -14.53
CA ILE A 90 1.06 1.14 -13.57
C ILE A 90 1.71 2.35 -14.26
N ALA A 91 2.32 2.15 -15.42
CA ALA A 91 2.95 3.23 -16.18
C ALA A 91 1.93 4.31 -16.60
N SER A 92 0.69 3.93 -16.93
CA SER A 92 -0.36 4.89 -17.27
C SER A 92 -0.80 5.72 -16.07
N ILE A 93 -0.87 5.12 -14.88
CA ILE A 93 -1.18 5.81 -13.62
C ILE A 93 -0.03 6.77 -13.26
N VAL A 94 1.22 6.30 -13.27
CA VAL A 94 2.40 7.13 -12.96
C VAL A 94 2.57 8.27 -13.96
N ARG A 95 2.31 8.02 -15.24
CA ARG A 95 2.44 9.04 -16.31
C ARG A 95 1.25 10.01 -16.34
N GLY A 96 0.10 9.61 -15.82
CA GLY A 96 -1.12 10.42 -15.77
C GLY A 96 -1.25 11.28 -14.51
N ALA A 97 -0.38 11.11 -13.51
CA ALA A 97 -0.44 11.73 -12.18
C ALA A 97 0.58 12.85 -11.96
#